data_AF-A0A2V8DCL0-F1
#
_entry.id   AF-A0A2V8DCL0-F1
#
_cell.length_a   1.000
_cell.length_b   1.000
_cell.length_c   1.000
_cell.angle_alpha   90.00
_cell.angle_beta   90.00
_cell.angle_gamma   90.00
#
_symmetry.space_group_name_H-M   'P 1'
#
loop_
_entity.id
_entity.type
_entity.pdbx_description
1 polymer ?
#
loop_
_entity_poly.entity_id
_entity_poly.type
_entity_poly.pdbx_seq_one_letter_code
_entity_poly.pdbx_strand_id
1 'polypeptide(L)'
;MVNKYIFLGLAIMIVSEAATVAGIEPFASWNTPIAWTGFIIFADAVVYRARGDSWMRSSPREFAALCLVSIPLWLVFESFNLVLRNWHYVGLPENVVLRTVGYAWSFATIWPAIFEGAELISVWRTGQAGRERLRPRFAAAKHRRSEASASVRAGGGAPALLQKRRAGQAGQITAEPVLAS
;
A
#
# COMPACT_ATOMS: atom_id res chain seq x y z
N MET A 1 20.09 13.21 -12.70
CA MET A 1 20.27 12.89 -11.27
C MET A 1 19.63 11.56 -10.86
N VAL A 2 18.43 11.22 -11.36
CA VAL A 2 17.71 9.97 -11.06
C VAL A 2 18.52 8.69 -11.33
N ASN A 3 19.31 8.67 -12.42
CA ASN A 3 20.16 7.53 -12.77
C ASN A 3 21.12 7.11 -11.63
N LYS A 4 21.61 8.06 -10.81
CA LYS A 4 22.48 7.74 -9.68
C LYS A 4 21.78 6.82 -8.66
N TYR A 5 20.49 7.03 -8.42
CA TYR A 5 19.71 6.22 -7.48
C TYR A 5 19.38 4.83 -8.05
N ILE A 6 19.18 4.71 -9.36
CA ILE A 6 19.04 3.41 -10.03
C ILE A 6 20.30 2.57 -9.79
N PHE A 7 21.48 3.13 -10.10
CA PHE A 7 22.75 2.42 -9.88
C PHE A 7 23.04 2.18 -8.40
N LEU A 8 22.66 3.11 -7.51
CA LEU A 8 22.81 2.93 -6.07
C LEU A 8 21.99 1.74 -5.57
N GLY A 9 20.70 1.65 -5.94
CA GLY A 9 19.84 0.54 -5.53
C GLY A 9 20.36 -0.81 -6.05
N LEU A 10 20.79 -0.86 -7.32
CA LEU A 10 21.42 -2.05 -7.89
C LEU A 10 22.71 -2.42 -7.19
N ALA A 11 23.57 -1.45 -6.90
CA ALA A 11 24.83 -1.69 -6.19
C ALA A 11 24.58 -2.25 -4.79
N ILE A 12 23.61 -1.71 -4.05
CA ILE A 12 23.22 -2.23 -2.72
C ILE A 12 22.79 -3.71 -2.84
N MET A 13 21.92 -4.03 -3.79
CA MET A 13 21.46 -5.41 -4.01
C MET A 13 22.61 -6.36 -4.37
N ILE A 14 23.44 -5.98 -5.35
CA ILE A 14 24.55 -6.83 -5.83
C ILE A 14 25.59 -7.03 -4.73
N VAL A 15 25.97 -5.96 -4.02
CA VAL A 15 26.95 -6.05 -2.93
C VAL A 15 26.40 -6.85 -1.77
N SER A 16 25.14 -6.63 -1.37
CA SER A 16 24.51 -7.39 -0.28
C SER A 16 24.46 -8.88 -0.59
N GLU A 17 24.06 -9.24 -1.80
CA GLU A 17 23.98 -10.64 -2.22
C GLU A 17 25.36 -11.28 -2.32
N ALA A 18 26.33 -10.61 -2.96
CA ALA A 18 27.70 -11.12 -3.07
C ALA A 18 28.37 -11.28 -1.70
N ALA A 19 28.18 -10.32 -0.78
CA ALA A 19 28.69 -10.39 0.58
C ALA A 19 28.02 -11.50 1.39
N THR A 20 26.72 -11.74 1.18
CA THR A 20 25.97 -12.84 1.80
C THR A 20 26.51 -14.20 1.35
N VAL A 21 26.71 -14.39 0.04
CA VAL A 21 27.29 -15.61 -0.52
C VAL A 21 28.72 -15.84 -0.01
N ALA A 22 29.48 -14.77 0.20
CA ALA A 22 30.82 -14.82 0.80
C ALA A 22 30.82 -15.00 2.33
N GLY A 23 29.67 -15.04 2.99
CA GLY A 23 29.56 -15.17 4.45
C GLY A 23 30.06 -13.95 5.22
N ILE A 24 30.07 -12.76 4.61
CA ILE A 24 30.58 -11.53 5.20
C ILE A 24 29.48 -10.87 6.05
N GLU A 25 29.74 -10.73 7.34
CA GLU A 25 28.88 -9.96 8.25
C GLU A 25 29.07 -8.44 8.05
N PRO A 26 28.01 -7.62 8.19
CA PRO A 26 26.65 -7.96 8.62
C PRO A 26 25.71 -8.42 7.48
N PHE A 27 26.20 -8.49 6.24
CA PHE A 27 25.34 -8.75 5.08
C PHE A 27 24.74 -10.16 5.12
N ALA A 28 25.49 -11.16 5.56
CA ALA A 28 24.99 -12.52 5.70
C ALA A 28 23.78 -12.60 6.66
N SER A 29 23.88 -11.96 7.83
CA SER A 29 22.77 -11.92 8.79
C SER A 29 21.62 -11.00 8.36
N TRP A 30 21.93 -9.88 7.68
CA TRP A 30 20.99 -8.78 7.42
C TRP A 30 20.70 -8.58 5.93
N ASN A 31 20.84 -9.63 5.12
CA ASN A 31 20.65 -9.53 3.66
C ASN A 31 19.25 -9.02 3.32
N THR A 32 18.22 -9.60 3.94
CA THR A 32 16.82 -9.27 3.67
C THR A 32 16.54 -7.77 3.76
N PRO A 33 16.75 -7.08 4.90
CA PRO A 33 16.45 -5.64 4.98
C PRO A 33 17.32 -4.78 4.05
N ILE A 34 18.59 -5.15 3.85
CA ILE A 34 19.52 -4.40 3.00
C ILE A 34 19.11 -4.53 1.52
N ALA A 35 18.92 -5.75 1.03
CA ALA A 35 18.52 -6.04 -0.35
C ALA A 35 17.16 -5.41 -0.68
N TRP A 36 16.16 -5.53 0.21
CA TRP A 36 14.86 -4.88 0.01
C TRP A 36 14.95 -3.36 -0.02
N THR A 37 15.81 -2.74 0.80
CA THR A 37 16.05 -1.30 0.75
C THR A 37 16.67 -0.89 -0.58
N GLY A 38 17.65 -1.65 -1.08
CA GLY A 38 18.23 -1.45 -2.41
C GLY A 38 17.19 -1.57 -3.53
N PHE A 39 16.33 -2.59 -3.46
CA PHE A 39 15.25 -2.82 -4.41
C PHE A 39 14.25 -1.66 -4.44
N ILE A 40 13.80 -1.17 -3.28
CA ILE A 40 12.88 -0.02 -3.18
C ILE A 40 13.49 1.21 -3.86
N ILE A 41 14.76 1.53 -3.55
CA ILE A 41 15.46 2.68 -4.13
C ILE A 41 15.55 2.54 -5.66
N PHE A 42 15.89 1.35 -6.13
CA PHE A 42 15.96 1.04 -7.56
C PHE A 42 14.60 1.19 -8.25
N ALA A 43 13.56 0.54 -7.73
CA ALA A 43 12.21 0.54 -8.28
C ALA A 43 11.63 1.96 -8.33
N ASP A 44 11.70 2.71 -7.22
CA ASP A 44 11.23 4.10 -7.15
C ASP A 44 11.93 4.98 -8.17
N ALA A 45 13.25 4.84 -8.33
CA ALA A 45 14.03 5.65 -9.26
C ALA A 45 13.70 5.32 -10.73
N VAL A 46 13.46 4.05 -11.06
CA VAL A 46 13.02 3.64 -12.40
C VAL A 46 11.61 4.18 -12.70
N VAL A 47 10.68 4.05 -11.75
CA VAL A 47 9.31 4.56 -11.86
C VAL A 47 9.32 6.07 -12.06
N TYR A 48 10.09 6.80 -11.24
CA TYR A 48 10.22 8.24 -11.37
C TYR A 48 10.81 8.65 -12.72
N ARG A 49 11.82 7.93 -13.23
CA ARG A 49 12.40 8.23 -14.54
C ARG A 49 11.39 8.04 -15.66
N ALA A 50 10.48 7.08 -15.54
CA ALA A 50 9.47 6.80 -16.55
C ALA A 50 8.27 7.75 -16.50
N ARG A 51 7.79 8.10 -15.30
CA ARG A 51 6.53 8.87 -15.10
C ARG A 51 6.75 10.32 -14.67
N GLY A 52 7.97 10.69 -14.25
CA GLY A 52 8.28 11.98 -13.62
C GLY A 52 7.78 12.13 -12.18
N ASP A 53 7.21 11.06 -11.59
CA ASP A 53 6.60 11.08 -10.26
C ASP A 53 6.64 9.66 -9.64
N SER A 54 7.04 9.55 -8.38
CA SER A 54 7.19 8.30 -7.62
C SER A 54 6.73 8.49 -6.18
N TRP A 55 6.30 7.41 -5.53
CA TRP A 55 5.61 7.52 -4.24
C TRP A 55 6.52 8.10 -3.16
N MET A 56 7.79 7.69 -3.14
CA MET A 56 8.78 8.16 -2.18
C MET A 56 9.06 9.67 -2.31
N ARG A 57 8.90 10.24 -3.51
CA ARG A 57 9.13 11.68 -3.78
C ARG A 57 7.85 12.53 -3.66
N SER A 58 6.71 12.07 -4.16
CA SER A 58 5.47 12.87 -4.13
C SER A 58 4.69 12.75 -2.84
N SER A 59 4.86 11.67 -2.08
CA SER A 59 4.14 11.50 -0.81
C SER A 59 4.98 10.74 0.23
N PRO A 60 6.12 11.30 0.65
CA PRO A 60 7.04 10.66 1.60
C PRO A 60 6.40 10.30 2.95
N ARG A 61 5.39 11.08 3.38
CA ARG A 61 4.64 10.78 4.61
C ARG A 61 3.77 9.53 4.48
N GLU A 62 3.15 9.32 3.33
CA GLU A 62 2.36 8.11 3.07
C GLU A 62 3.27 6.90 2.95
N PHE A 63 4.42 7.07 2.30
CA PHE A 63 5.44 6.02 2.21
C PHE A 63 5.98 5.63 3.60
N ALA A 64 6.30 6.60 4.45
CA ALA A 64 6.72 6.33 5.83
C ALA A 64 5.61 5.65 6.65
N ALA A 65 4.35 6.08 6.50
CA ALA A 65 3.22 5.41 7.14
C ALA A 65 3.06 3.97 6.65
N LEU A 66 3.28 3.71 5.35
CA LEU A 66 3.28 2.38 4.79
C LEU A 66 4.39 1.51 5.38
N CYS A 67 5.62 2.02 5.52
CA CYS A 67 6.69 1.28 6.20
C CYS A 67 6.32 0.91 7.64
N LEU A 68 5.69 1.83 8.37
CA LEU A 68 5.25 1.59 9.74
C LEU A 68 4.11 0.57 9.82
N VAL A 69 3.13 0.64 8.91
CA VAL A 69 2.01 -0.32 8.81
C VAL A 69 2.48 -1.68 8.30
N SER A 70 3.56 -1.73 7.52
CA SER A 70 4.16 -2.96 7.01
C SER A 70 4.57 -3.90 8.15
N ILE A 71 5.05 -3.36 9.27
CA ILE A 71 5.47 -4.15 10.44
C ILE A 71 4.31 -4.99 11.01
N PRO A 72 3.20 -4.41 11.51
CA PRO A 72 2.09 -5.20 12.03
C PRO A 72 1.43 -6.08 10.97
N LEU A 73 1.40 -5.65 9.69
CA LEU A 73 0.90 -6.50 8.62
C LEU A 73 1.75 -7.76 8.46
N TRP A 74 3.08 -7.65 8.52
CA TRP A 74 3.96 -8.82 8.47
C TRP A 74 3.81 -9.72 9.70
N LEU A 75 3.59 -9.15 10.89
CA LEU A 75 3.36 -9.96 12.10
C LEU A 75 2.10 -10.84 12.00
N VAL A 76 1.11 -10.46 11.20
CA VAL A 76 -0.04 -11.35 10.90
C VAL A 76 0.43 -12.58 10.12
N PHE A 77 1.30 -12.42 9.12
CA PHE A 77 1.89 -13.54 8.39
C PHE A 77 2.79 -14.40 9.28
N GLU A 78 3.56 -13.77 10.16
CA GLU A 78 4.36 -14.48 11.15
C GLU A 78 3.48 -15.33 12.09
N SER A 79 2.31 -14.80 12.48
CA SER A 79 1.33 -15.55 13.29
C SER A 79 0.80 -16.79 12.58
N PHE A 80 0.54 -16.70 11.27
CA PHE A 80 0.19 -17.87 10.47
C PHE A 80 1.37 -18.84 10.32
N ASN A 81 2.59 -18.32 10.19
CA ASN A 81 3.79 -19.13 10.11
C ASN A 81 4.02 -19.98 11.37
N LEU A 82 3.58 -19.54 12.55
CA LEU A 82 3.64 -20.37 13.77
C LEU A 82 2.87 -21.69 13.64
N VAL A 83 1.80 -21.71 12.84
CA VAL A 83 0.99 -22.91 12.58
C VAL A 83 1.54 -23.68 11.39
N LEU A 84 1.83 -22.97 10.29
CA LEU A 84 2.24 -23.59 9.02
C LEU A 84 3.69 -24.06 9.02
N ARG A 85 4.55 -23.44 9.84
CA ARG A 85 6.00 -23.67 9.89
C ARG A 85 6.67 -23.56 8.51
N ASN A 86 6.21 -22.60 7.71
CA ASN A 86 6.70 -22.38 6.34
C ASN A 86 8.14 -21.88 6.31
N TRP A 87 8.52 -21.01 7.26
CA TRP A 87 9.88 -20.49 7.37
C TRP A 87 10.35 -20.44 8.83
N HIS A 88 11.67 -20.49 9.00
CA HIS A 88 12.32 -20.25 10.29
C HIS A 88 13.58 -19.43 10.04
N TYR A 89 13.87 -18.52 10.96
CA TYR A 89 15.04 -17.64 10.84
C TYR A 89 16.30 -18.36 11.31
N VAL A 90 17.36 -18.34 10.49
CA VAL A 90 18.68 -18.92 10.80
C VAL A 90 19.77 -17.85 10.65
N GLY A 91 20.89 -18.01 11.36
CA GLY A 91 22.03 -17.10 11.24
C GLY A 91 21.76 -15.66 11.69
N LEU A 92 20.97 -15.46 12.75
CA LEU A 92 20.73 -14.11 13.28
C LEU A 92 21.77 -13.75 14.35
N PRO A 93 22.02 -12.44 14.55
CA PRO A 93 22.86 -11.99 15.65
C PRO A 93 22.35 -12.49 17.00
N GLU A 94 23.28 -12.87 17.88
CA GLU A 94 22.96 -13.30 19.26
C GLU A 94 22.38 -12.15 20.09
N ASN A 95 22.83 -10.92 19.80
CA ASN A 95 22.34 -9.73 20.48
C ASN A 95 20.87 -9.46 20.13
N VAL A 96 20.00 -9.55 21.15
CA VAL A 96 18.56 -9.38 21.02
C VAL A 96 18.18 -8.03 20.41
N VAL A 97 18.86 -6.94 20.78
CA VAL A 97 18.57 -5.60 20.27
C VAL A 97 18.87 -5.53 18.77
N LEU A 98 20.05 -6.00 18.35
CA LEU A 98 20.44 -6.05 16.94
C LEU A 98 19.47 -6.91 16.12
N ARG A 99 19.07 -8.06 16.67
CA ARG A 99 18.09 -8.95 16.04
C ARG A 99 16.72 -8.30 15.89
N THR A 100 16.21 -7.63 16.93
CA THR A 100 14.93 -6.93 16.89
C THR A 100 14.93 -5.78 15.89
N VAL A 101 16.05 -5.03 15.80
CA VAL A 101 16.21 -3.98 14.78
C VAL A 101 16.20 -4.58 13.36
N GLY A 102 16.92 -5.69 13.14
CA GLY A 102 16.91 -6.40 11.86
C GLY A 102 15.52 -6.88 11.45
N TYR A 103 14.74 -7.41 12.40
CA TYR A 103 13.34 -7.79 12.16
C TYR A 103 12.47 -6.58 11.82
N ALA A 104 12.50 -5.54 12.65
CA ALA A 104 11.70 -4.34 12.43
C ALA A 104 12.00 -3.72 11.05
N TRP A 105 13.27 -3.64 10.66
CA TRP A 105 13.68 -3.14 9.34
C TRP A 105 13.17 -4.05 8.22
N SER A 106 13.36 -5.37 8.33
CA SER A 106 12.88 -6.33 7.33
C SER A 106 11.37 -6.21 7.14
N PHE A 107 10.63 -6.18 8.24
CA PHE A 107 9.16 -6.14 8.19
C PHE A 107 8.67 -4.80 7.68
N ALA A 108 9.39 -3.71 7.93
CA ALA A 108 9.06 -2.39 7.42
C ALA A 108 9.19 -2.27 5.90
N THR A 109 10.03 -3.06 5.24
CA THR A 109 10.33 -2.90 3.80
C THR A 109 9.49 -3.79 2.88
N ILE A 110 8.87 -4.86 3.39
CA ILE A 110 8.16 -5.84 2.57
C ILE A 110 6.98 -5.23 1.80
N TRP A 111 6.04 -4.57 2.49
CA TRP A 111 4.90 -3.96 1.80
C TRP A 111 5.29 -2.80 0.88
N PRO A 112 6.17 -1.86 1.28
CA PRO A 112 6.73 -0.87 0.36
C PRO A 112 7.32 -1.48 -0.90
N ALA A 113 8.10 -2.56 -0.77
CA ALA A 113 8.68 -3.24 -1.92
C ALA A 113 7.64 -3.88 -2.83
N ILE A 114 6.57 -4.47 -2.28
CA ILE A 114 5.47 -5.01 -3.08
C ILE A 114 4.81 -3.92 -3.93
N PHE A 115 4.51 -2.76 -3.33
CA PHE A 115 3.86 -1.67 -4.06
C PHE A 115 4.78 -0.99 -5.08
N GLU A 116 6.05 -0.72 -4.74
CA GLU A 116 7.03 -0.19 -5.68
C GLU A 116 7.30 -1.21 -6.82
N GLY A 117 7.32 -2.50 -6.51
CA GLY A 117 7.39 -3.57 -7.51
C GLY A 117 6.19 -3.59 -8.45
N ALA A 118 4.97 -3.37 -7.93
CA ALA A 118 3.77 -3.27 -8.75
C ALA A 118 3.81 -2.06 -9.69
N GLU A 119 4.28 -0.89 -9.22
CA GLU A 119 4.48 0.29 -10.07
C GLU A 119 5.58 0.07 -11.11
N LEU A 120 6.68 -0.61 -10.74
CA LEU A 120 7.76 -0.98 -11.66
C LEU A 120 7.25 -1.89 -12.78
N ILE A 121 6.47 -2.93 -12.45
CA ILE A 121 5.84 -3.83 -13.42
C ILE A 121 4.85 -3.05 -14.30
N SER A 122 4.08 -2.13 -13.72
CA SER A 122 3.16 -1.27 -14.47
C SER A 122 3.90 -0.44 -15.52
N VAL A 123 4.99 0.23 -15.13
CA VAL A 123 5.88 0.97 -16.06
C VAL A 123 6.44 0.05 -17.15
N TRP A 124 6.87 -1.16 -16.79
CA TRP A 124 7.41 -2.12 -17.76
C TRP A 124 6.35 -2.58 -18.76
N ARG A 125 5.10 -2.82 -18.33
CA ARG A 125 3.99 -3.29 -19.18
C ARG A 125 3.39 -2.20 -20.07
N THR A 126 3.17 -1.00 -19.54
CA THR A 126 2.47 0.08 -20.26
C THR A 126 3.41 1.06 -20.95
N GLY A 127 4.73 0.89 -20.77
CA GLY A 127 5.70 1.94 -21.04
C GLY A 127 5.44 3.18 -20.18
N GLN A 128 5.94 4.34 -20.62
CA GLN A 128 5.81 5.62 -19.91
C GLN A 128 4.37 6.15 -19.82
N ALA A 129 3.41 5.55 -20.53
CA ALA A 129 2.06 6.09 -20.73
C ALA A 129 1.01 5.66 -19.70
N GLY A 130 1.26 4.61 -18.89
CA GLY A 130 0.29 4.14 -17.89
C GLY A 130 0.18 5.08 -16.70
N ARG A 131 -0.93 5.84 -16.61
CA ARG A 131 -1.19 6.82 -15.53
C ARG A 131 -1.98 6.25 -14.34
N GLU A 132 -2.51 5.03 -14.42
CA GLU A 132 -3.23 4.45 -13.29
C GLU A 132 -2.27 3.90 -12.24
N ARG A 133 -2.19 4.61 -11.12
CA ARG A 133 -1.40 4.22 -9.95
C ARG A 133 -2.19 3.26 -9.07
N LEU A 134 -1.52 2.22 -8.58
CA LEU A 134 -2.06 1.28 -7.58
C LEU A 134 -1.86 1.83 -6.16
N ARG A 135 -2.28 3.08 -5.91
CA ARG A 135 -2.10 3.76 -4.61
C ARG A 135 -3.29 3.51 -3.67
N PRO A 136 -3.07 2.96 -2.46
CA PRO A 136 -4.04 3.05 -1.39
C PRO A 136 -4.10 4.50 -0.89
N ARG A 137 -5.25 5.17 -1.04
CA ARG A 137 -5.44 6.55 -0.58
C ARG A 137 -5.72 6.61 0.92
N PHE A 138 -4.68 6.48 1.75
CA PHE A 138 -4.82 6.58 3.21
C PHE A 138 -5.24 7.99 3.70
N ALA A 139 -4.91 9.05 2.95
CA ALA A 139 -5.19 10.43 3.33
C ALA A 139 -6.60 10.94 2.94
N ALA A 140 -7.36 10.21 2.10
CA ALA A 140 -8.64 10.70 1.57
C ALA A 140 -9.80 10.68 2.59
N ALA A 141 -9.57 10.17 3.81
CA ALA A 141 -10.59 10.13 4.86
C ALA A 141 -10.71 11.45 5.66
N LYS A 142 -9.70 12.34 5.62
CA LYS A 142 -9.70 13.54 6.48
C LYS A 142 -10.50 14.71 5.89
N HIS A 143 -10.49 14.90 4.57
CA HIS A 143 -11.19 16.02 3.90
C HIS A 143 -12.72 15.84 3.87
N ARG A 144 -13.20 14.60 3.70
CA ARG A 144 -14.64 14.30 3.73
C ARG A 144 -15.26 14.49 5.11
N ARG A 145 -14.49 14.33 6.19
CA ARG A 145 -15.01 14.54 7.56
C ARG A 145 -15.13 16.03 7.89
N SER A 146 -14.21 16.87 7.41
CA SER A 146 -14.32 18.33 7.59
C SER A 146 -15.43 18.94 6.73
N GLU A 147 -15.60 18.47 5.49
CA GLU A 147 -16.71 18.90 4.62
C GLU A 147 -18.08 18.44 5.14
N ALA A 148 -18.18 17.19 5.64
CA ALA A 148 -19.41 16.71 6.29
C ALA A 148 -19.70 17.43 7.60
N SER A 149 -18.67 17.80 8.39
CA SER A 149 -18.87 18.57 9.62
C SER A 149 -19.21 20.04 9.33
N ALA A 150 -18.69 20.59 8.23
CA ALA A 150 -19.00 21.93 7.76
C ALA A 150 -20.41 22.01 7.16
N SER A 151 -20.86 20.98 6.40
CA SER A 151 -22.21 20.93 5.86
C SER A 151 -23.27 20.69 6.95
N VAL A 152 -22.95 19.92 8.00
CA VAL A 152 -23.80 19.76 9.19
C VAL A 152 -23.89 21.05 10.00
N ARG A 153 -22.82 21.86 10.08
CA ARG A 153 -22.87 23.20 10.71
C ARG A 153 -23.57 24.26 9.85
N ALA A 154 -23.53 24.14 8.53
CA ALA A 154 -24.14 25.09 7.60
C ALA A 154 -25.62 24.78 7.27
N GLY A 155 -26.11 23.58 7.59
CA GLY A 155 -27.44 23.08 7.22
C GLY A 155 -28.38 22.86 8.40
N GLY A 156 -28.56 23.86 9.27
CA GLY A 156 -29.61 23.89 10.30
C GLY A 156 -30.99 24.27 9.74
N GLY A 157 -31.40 23.68 8.62
CA GLY A 157 -32.69 23.92 7.99
C GLY A 157 -33.28 22.63 7.45
N ALA A 158 -34.38 22.17 8.04
CA ALA A 158 -35.10 21.00 7.59
C ALA A 158 -35.46 21.12 6.10
N PRO A 159 -35.19 20.11 5.25
CA PRO A 159 -35.58 20.15 3.86
C PRO A 159 -37.12 20.03 3.75
N ALA A 160 -37.75 21.12 3.31
CA ALA A 160 -39.16 21.19 2.93
C ALA A 160 -39.41 20.41 1.62
N LEU A 161 -39.31 19.08 1.63
CA LEU A 161 -39.57 18.24 0.46
C LEU A 161 -40.28 16.92 0.80
N LEU A 162 -41.12 16.90 1.83
CA LEU A 162 -41.97 15.74 2.16
C LEU A 162 -43.42 16.12 2.53
N GLN A 163 -44.05 17.02 1.76
CA GLN A 163 -45.49 17.29 1.93
C GLN A 163 -46.31 17.35 0.64
N LYS A 164 -45.74 16.97 -0.51
CA LYS A 164 -46.45 17.06 -1.80
C LYS A 164 -46.67 15.73 -2.53
N ARG A 165 -46.80 14.62 -1.79
CA ARG A 165 -47.08 13.28 -2.36
C ARG A 165 -48.10 12.43 -1.59
N ARG A 166 -49.02 13.05 -0.86
CA ARG A 166 -50.20 12.39 -0.27
C ARG A 166 -51.45 13.25 -0.40
N ALA A 167 -51.85 13.52 -1.64
CA ALA A 167 -53.20 13.96 -1.97
C ALA A 167 -53.43 13.61 -3.44
N GLY A 168 -54.27 12.61 -3.71
CA GLY A 168 -54.67 12.24 -5.07
C GLY A 168 -54.30 10.83 -5.49
N GLN A 169 -54.80 9.81 -4.79
CA GLN A 169 -55.19 8.55 -5.43
C GLN A 169 -56.21 7.84 -4.51
N ALA A 170 -57.46 8.25 -4.65
CA ALA A 170 -58.63 7.52 -4.19
C ALA A 170 -59.47 7.22 -5.44
N GLY A 171 -59.94 5.97 -5.56
CA GLY A 171 -60.73 5.46 -6.69
C GLY A 171 -59.84 4.68 -7.67
N GLN A 172 -60.08 3.41 -8.00
CA GLN A 172 -61.32 2.64 -7.99
C GLN A 172 -60.94 1.14 -7.98
N ILE A 173 -61.61 0.38 -7.12
CA ILE A 173 -61.60 -1.09 -7.13
C ILE A 173 -62.80 -1.52 -7.96
N THR A 174 -62.60 -2.33 -9.01
CA THR A 174 -63.64 -3.20 -9.56
C THR A 174 -62.99 -4.49 -10.03
N ALA A 175 -63.50 -5.60 -9.50
CA ALA A 175 -63.10 -6.97 -9.81
C ALA A 175 -63.96 -7.58 -10.92
N GLU A 176 -63.31 -8.42 -11.76
CA GLU A 176 -63.80 -9.65 -12.43
C GLU A 176 -64.97 -9.52 -13.46
N PRO A 177 -65.25 -10.50 -14.36
CA PRO A 177 -64.64 -11.84 -14.51
C PRO A 177 -64.38 -12.36 -15.96
N VAL A 178 -63.75 -13.56 -16.03
CA VAL A 178 -64.17 -14.75 -16.82
C VAL A 178 -63.65 -15.04 -18.27
N LEU A 179 -63.06 -16.26 -18.34
CA LEU A 179 -63.10 -17.34 -19.37
C LEU A 179 -62.11 -17.41 -20.55
N ALA A 180 -61.33 -18.50 -20.47
CA ALA A 180 -61.22 -19.62 -21.42
C ALA A 180 -60.76 -19.36 -22.87
N SER A 181 -59.59 -19.93 -23.18
CA SER A 181 -59.41 -20.99 -24.19
C SER A 181 -58.01 -21.57 -24.09
#